data_AF-A0A739X2Z3-F1
#
_entry.id   AF-A0A739X2Z3-F1
#
_cell.length_a   1.000
_cell.length_b   1.000
_cell.length_c   1.000
_cell.angle_alpha   90.00
_cell.angle_beta   90.00
_cell.angle_gamma   90.00
#
_symmetry.space_group_name_H-M   'P 1'
#
loop_
_entity.id
_entity.type
_entity.pdbx_description
1 polymer ?
#
loop_
_entity_poly.entity_id
_entity_poly.type
_entity_poly.pdbx_seq_one_letter_code
_entity_poly.pdbx_strand_id
1 'polypeptide(L)' 'MSLRYYIKNILFGLYCTLIYIYLITKNSEGYYFLVSDKMLYAIVISTILCPYSKYAIEHIAFNFIKKD' A
#
# COMPACT_ATOMS: atom_id res chain seq x y z
N MET A 1 4.30 -12.95 -10.64
CA MET A 1 4.06 -11.50 -10.65
C MET A 1 5.24 -10.79 -11.30
N SER A 2 5.03 -9.98 -12.34
CA SER A 2 6.12 -9.21 -12.96
C SER A 2 6.53 -8.04 -12.08
N LEU A 3 7.83 -7.82 -11.90
CA LEU A 3 8.37 -6.68 -11.13
C LEU A 3 7.80 -5.34 -11.63
N ARG A 4 7.61 -5.20 -12.94
CA ARG A 4 7.01 -4.02 -13.57
C ARG A 4 5.57 -3.77 -13.12
N TYR A 5 4.79 -4.84 -12.96
CA TYR A 5 3.40 -4.74 -12.49
C TYR A 5 3.33 -4.32 -11.02
N TYR A 6 4.24 -4.86 -10.19
CA TYR A 6 4.36 -4.48 -8.78
C TYR A 6 4.68 -2.99 -8.63
N ILE A 7 5.72 -2.51 -9.34
CA ILE A 7 6.12 -1.09 -9.32
C ILE A 7 5.00 -0.18 -9.81
N LYS A 8 4.24 -0.58 -10.84
CA LYS A 8 3.11 0.20 -11.34
C LYS A 8 1.98 0.35 -10.32
N ASN A 9 1.76 -0.65 -9.47
CA ASN A 9 0.64 -0.68 -8.53
C ASN A 9 1.00 -0.21 -7.11
N ILE A 10 2.29 -0.14 -6.74
CA ILE A 10 2.70 0.37 -5.43
C ILE A 10 2.53 1.89 -5.27
N LEU A 11 2.48 2.62 -6.40
CA LEU A 11 2.33 4.08 -6.45
C LEU A 11 1.17 4.61 -5.61
N PHE A 12 0.03 3.91 -5.61
CA PHE A 12 -1.14 4.32 -4.84
C PHE A 12 -0.92 4.21 -3.33
N GLY A 13 -0.30 3.12 -2.86
CA GLY A 13 0.01 2.97 -1.43
C GLY A 13 1.07 3.96 -0.96
N LEU A 14 2.09 4.24 -1.79
CA LEU A 14 3.07 5.29 -1.51
C LEU A 14 2.42 6.67 -1.39
N TYR A 15 1.45 6.97 -2.26
CA TYR A 15 0.68 8.22 -2.20
C TYR A 15 -0.11 8.35 -0.89
N CYS A 16 -0.82 7.30 -0.47
CA CYS A 16 -1.53 7.29 0.82
C CYS A 16 -0.58 7.45 2.01
N THR A 17 0.59 6.80 1.96
CA THR A 17 1.60 6.90 3.02
C THR A 17 2.15 8.33 3.13
N LEU A 18 2.41 8.98 2.00
CA LEU A 18 2.88 10.38 1.95
C LEU A 18 1.84 11.36 2.49
N ILE A 19 0.56 11.21 2.12
CA ILE A 19 -0.51 12.05 2.68
C ILE A 19 -0.60 11.88 4.19
N TYR A 20 -0.51 10.64 4.68
CA TYR A 20 -0.61 10.38 6.12
C TYR A 20 0.55 11.00 6.89
N ILE A 21 1.79 10.85 6.40
CA ILE A 21 2.97 11.50 6.98
C ILE A 21 2.82 13.02 6.97
N TYR A 22 2.34 13.60 5.87
CA TYR A 22 2.09 15.04 5.77
C TYR A 22 1.08 15.53 6.81
N LEU A 23 -0.05 14.81 6.94
CA LEU A 23 -1.09 15.15 7.92
C LEU A 23 -0.57 15.07 9.35
N ILE A 24 0.17 14.01 9.70
CA ILE A 24 0.72 13.85 11.05
C ILE A 24 1.77 14.91 11.37
N THR A 25 2.65 15.23 10.41
CA THR A 25 3.71 16.24 10.59
C THR A 25 3.11 17.64 10.74
N LYS A 26 1.97 17.89 10.07
CA LYS A 26 1.24 19.15 10.19
C LYS A 26 0.46 19.26 11.51
N ASN A 27 -0.05 18.16 12.05
CA ASN A 27 -0.88 18.15 13.26
C ASN A 27 -0.08 17.95 14.55
N SER A 28 1.13 17.43 14.49
CA SER A 28 1.97 17.16 15.66
C SER A 28 3.27 17.94 15.54
N GLU A 29 3.55 18.83 16.50
CA GLU A 29 4.76 19.67 16.57
C GLU A 29 6.07 18.86 16.77
N GLY A 30 6.07 17.54 16.57
CA GLY A 30 7.20 16.68 16.87
C GLY A 30 7.33 15.46 15.97
N TYR A 31 8.47 15.36 15.29
CA TYR A 31 8.91 14.20 14.50
C TYR A 31 8.99 12.89 15.31
N TYR A 32 9.05 12.97 16.64
CA TYR A 32 9.12 11.80 17.54
C TYR A 32 7.86 10.94 17.55
N PHE A 33 6.72 11.45 17.08
CA PHE A 33 5.47 10.68 16.99
C PHE A 33 5.46 9.68 15.83
N LEU A 34 6.17 9.99 14.73
CA LEU A 34 6.18 9.18 13.49
C LEU A 34 6.69 7.74 13.67
N VAL A 35 7.63 7.53 14.60
CA VAL A 35 8.27 6.21 14.81
C VAL A 35 7.49 5.33 15.78
N SER A 36 6.62 5.91 16.61
CA SER A 36 5.79 5.16 17.57
C SER A 36 4.38 4.88 17.04
N ASP A 37 4.03 5.47 15.90
CA ASP A 37 2.68 5.41 15.35
C ASP A 37 2.39 4.06 14.68
N LYS A 38 1.61 3.23 15.38
CA LYS A 38 1.15 1.92 14.89
C LYS A 38 0.32 2.02 13.61
N MET A 39 -0.38 3.13 13.36
CA MET A 39 -1.12 3.34 12.11
C MET A 39 -0.17 3.61 10.94
N LEU A 40 0.92 4.35 11.15
CA LEU A 40 1.93 4.55 10.09
C LEU A 40 2.51 3.21 9.63
N TYR A 41 2.87 2.34 10.56
CA TYR A 41 3.31 0.98 10.23
C TYR A 41 2.24 0.17 9.49
N ALA A 42 0.98 0.25 9.90
CA ALA A 42 -0.12 -0.42 9.22
C ALA A 42 -0.29 0.06 7.77
N ILE A 43 -0.12 1.36 7.53
CA ILE A 43 -0.21 1.96 6.18
C ILE A 43 0.98 1.53 5.30
N VAL A 44 2.19 1.48 5.85
CA VAL A 44 3.37 0.99 5.13
C VAL A 44 3.22 -0.48 4.75
N ILE A 45 2.79 -1.33 5.70
CA ILE A 45 2.54 -2.74 5.43
C ILE A 45 1.45 -2.90 4.38
N SER A 46 0.36 -2.13 4.49
CA SER A 46 -0.75 -2.14 3.52
C SER A 46 -0.29 -1.72 2.12
N THR A 47 0.64 -0.78 2.02
CA THR A 47 1.24 -0.33 0.75
C THR A 47 1.99 -1.46 0.05
N ILE A 48 2.71 -2.29 0.81
CA ILE A 48 3.45 -3.45 0.27
C ILE A 48 2.49 -4.58 -0.11
N LEU A 49 1.44 -4.80 0.70
CA LEU A 49 0.48 -5.89 0.52
C LEU A 49 -0.53 -5.63 -0.62
N CYS A 50 -0.94 -4.38 -0.81
CA CYS A 50 -1.95 -3.98 -1.80
C CYS A 50 -1.67 -4.47 -3.24
N PRO A 51 -0.47 -4.28 -3.83
CA PRO A 51 -0.15 -4.81 -5.15
C PRO A 51 -0.19 -6.35 -5.20
N TYR A 52 0.15 -7.02 -4.08
CA TYR A 52 0.08 -8.47 -3.95
C TYR A 52 -1.36 -8.97 -3.96
N SER A 53 -2.23 -8.36 -3.15
CA SER A 53 -3.67 -8.69 -3.10
C SER A 53 -4.32 -8.48 -4.46
N LYS A 54 -4.01 -7.36 -5.14
CA LYS A 54 -4.52 -7.09 -6.49
C LYS A 54 -4.11 -8.16 -7.49
N TYR A 55 -2.85 -8.58 -7.47
CA TYR A 55 -2.37 -9.65 -8.34
C TYR A 55 -3.05 -10.99 -8.06
N ALA A 56 -3.24 -11.34 -6.78
CA ALA A 56 -3.93 -12.57 -6.40
C ALA A 56 -5.38 -12.59 -6.88
N ILE A 57 -6.11 -11.48 -6.73
CA ILE A 57 -7.49 -11.33 -7.21
C ILE A 57 -7.56 -11.47 -8.73
N GLU A 58 -6.69 -10.76 -9.46
CA GLU A 58 -6.64 -10.86 -10.93
C GLU A 58 -6.34 -12.29 -11.38
N HIS A 59 -5.41 -12.98 -10.72
CA HIS A 59 -5.06 -14.36 -11.04
C HIS A 59 -6.23 -15.33 -10.79
N ILE A 60 -6.93 -15.17 -9.67
CA ILE A 60 -8.12 -15.96 -9.35
C ILE A 60 -9.22 -15.70 -10.38
N ALA A 61 -9.51 -14.43 -10.67
CA ALA A 61 -10.51 -14.04 -11.66
C ALA A 61 -10.19 -14.59 -13.06
N PHE A 62 -8.93 -14.53 -13.49
CA PHE A 62 -8.51 -15.08 -14.78
C PHE A 62 -8.70 -16.61 -14.85
N ASN A 63 -8.41 -17.31 -13.76
CA ASN A 63 -8.64 -18.76 -13.67
C ASN A 63 -10.13 -19.12 -13.66
N PHE A 64 -11.00 -18.28 -13.09
CA PHE A 64 -12.45 -18.47 -13.18
C PHE A 64 -12.97 -18.27 -14.60
N ILE A 65 -12.59 -17.16 -15.26
CA ILE A 65 -13.04 -16.84 -16.62
C ILE A 65 -12.60 -17.89 -17.65
N LYS A 66 -11.42 -18.49 -17.48
CA LYS A 66 -10.90 -19.51 -18.41
C LYS A 66 -11.52 -20.90 -18.21
N LYS A 67 -12.36 -21.07 -17.19
CA LYS A 67 -12.97 -22.35 -16.81
C LYS A 67 -14.43 -22.45 -17.28
N ASP A 68 -15.04 -21.31 -17.66
CA ASP A 68 -16.23 -21.20 -18.51
C ASP A 68 -15.84 -21.28 -20.00
#